data_AF-A0A8J8EYL4-F1
#
_entry.id   AF-A0A8J8EYL4-F1
#
_cell.length_a   1.000
_cell.length_b   1.000
_cell.length_c   1.000
_cell.angle_alpha   90.00
_cell.angle_beta   90.00
_cell.angle_gamma   90.00
#
_symmetry.space_group_name_H-M   'P 1'
#
loop_
_entity.id
_entity.type
_entity.pdbx_description
1 polymer ?
#
loop_
_entity_poly.entity_id
_entity_poly.type
_entity_poly.pdbx_seq_one_letter_code
_entity_poly.pdbx_strand_id
1 'polypeptide(L)'
;MKDSKLSIEVGWNADEDYLKKLVKGFQRASQVIYDYTDGYAMISEISIKNNVQEGSEEWRESMVRMTLNKTPPYTSNGFWYWKWVKNLDGREESYIRFPWNWYNDPLNKGWYGGMAHELGHFVFGIGDEYGAPFSWDPNQNGTMVGFTCGGLKDILENKYGIWFEKMKTVMEAGHQWTEISTPKDYADFREQLENVSRELENKAGYGLLELIINHGGPDNLDSIDKVMPTHWQTNYTIDGLKQNRKSAWDVVFALLAKGHTLGHDYVDGIDAGLYLDLDFDGQEDTQLPGNYTAKVGPYTGVGYYMIARWG
;
A
#
# COMPACT_ATOMS: atom_id res chain seq x y z
N MET A 1 19.93 -7.98 13.99
CA MET A 1 18.80 -7.15 13.56
C MET A 1 18.43 -6.25 14.74
N LYS A 2 18.30 -4.93 14.55
CA LYS A 2 17.61 -4.09 15.55
C LYS A 2 16.15 -4.53 15.51
N ASP A 3 15.61 -5.00 16.63
CA ASP A 3 14.24 -5.51 16.72
C ASP A 3 13.23 -4.47 16.23
N SER A 4 12.39 -4.84 15.26
CA SER A 4 11.32 -4.00 14.72
C SER A 4 10.19 -3.92 15.73
N LYS A 5 10.14 -2.82 16.49
CA LYS A 5 9.14 -2.56 17.53
C LYS A 5 8.18 -1.47 17.07
N LEU A 6 6.90 -1.80 16.95
CA LEU A 6 5.82 -0.84 16.65
C LEU A 6 5.25 -0.25 17.95
N SER A 7 5.26 1.08 18.11
CA SER A 7 4.59 1.76 19.22
C SER A 7 3.14 2.10 18.86
N ILE A 8 2.20 1.69 19.72
CA ILE A 8 0.76 1.85 19.54
C ILE A 8 0.19 2.56 20.77
N GLU A 9 -0.48 3.68 20.54
CA GLU A 9 -1.10 4.46 21.62
C GLU A 9 -2.62 4.44 21.46
N VAL A 10 -3.32 4.10 22.54
CA VAL A 10 -4.78 4.07 22.59
C VAL A 10 -5.30 5.35 23.24
N GLY A 11 -5.98 6.17 22.45
CA GLY A 11 -6.42 7.53 22.82
C GLY A 11 -7.56 7.60 23.82
N TRP A 12 -8.02 6.45 24.32
CA TRP A 12 -9.09 6.33 25.30
C TRP A 12 -8.76 5.25 26.32
N ASN A 13 -9.49 5.25 27.44
CA ASN A 13 -9.37 4.19 28.43
C ASN A 13 -10.07 2.92 27.94
N ALA A 14 -9.37 2.10 27.18
CA ALA A 14 -9.90 0.85 26.68
C ALA A 14 -9.88 -0.25 27.76
N ASP A 15 -10.85 -1.16 27.69
CA ASP A 15 -10.89 -2.30 28.59
C ASP A 15 -9.89 -3.41 28.17
N GLU A 16 -9.67 -4.34 29.09
CA GLU A 16 -8.73 -5.45 28.89
C GLU A 16 -9.14 -6.37 27.71
N ASP A 17 -10.45 -6.51 27.44
CA ASP A 17 -10.94 -7.34 26.34
C ASP A 17 -10.56 -6.72 24.99
N TYR A 18 -10.78 -5.41 24.85
CA TYR A 18 -10.35 -4.66 23.67
C TYR A 18 -8.84 -4.79 23.46
N LEU A 19 -8.04 -4.56 24.50
CA LEU A 19 -6.59 -4.62 24.38
C LEU A 19 -6.11 -6.03 23.97
N LYS A 20 -6.76 -7.10 24.44
CA LYS A 20 -6.47 -8.49 23.99
C LYS A 20 -6.84 -8.70 22.54
N LYS A 21 -7.99 -8.18 22.10
CA LYS A 21 -8.40 -8.21 20.69
C LYS A 21 -7.43 -7.41 19.83
N LEU A 22 -6.97 -6.26 20.30
CA LEU A 22 -6.03 -5.40 19.60
C LEU A 22 -4.72 -6.15 19.33
N VAL A 23 -4.15 -6.82 20.33
CA VAL A 23 -2.98 -7.71 20.14
C VAL A 23 -3.25 -8.73 19.03
N LYS A 24 -4.37 -9.47 19.12
CA LYS A 24 -4.73 -10.47 18.10
C LYS A 24 -4.96 -9.87 16.71
N GLY A 25 -5.53 -8.66 16.64
CA GLY A 25 -5.70 -7.91 15.40
C GLY A 25 -4.35 -7.61 14.74
N PHE A 26 -3.38 -7.13 15.51
CA PHE A 26 -2.01 -6.92 15.01
C PHE A 26 -1.31 -8.23 14.62
N GLN A 27 -1.55 -9.34 15.33
CA GLN A 27 -1.05 -10.65 14.91
C GLN A 27 -1.61 -11.06 13.54
N ARG A 28 -2.90 -10.81 13.30
CA ARG A 28 -3.53 -11.04 11.99
C ARG A 28 -3.03 -10.08 10.93
N ALA A 29 -2.83 -8.80 11.26
CA ALA A 29 -2.26 -7.83 10.34
C ALA A 29 -0.82 -8.22 9.95
N SER A 30 0.01 -8.63 10.91
CA SER A 30 1.35 -9.15 10.61
C SER A 30 1.32 -10.41 9.74
N GLN A 31 0.32 -11.28 9.92
CA GLN A 31 0.14 -12.44 9.05
C GLN A 31 -0.17 -12.00 7.62
N VAL A 32 -1.05 -11.01 7.45
CA VAL A 32 -1.33 -10.42 6.14
C VAL A 32 -0.06 -9.85 5.50
N ILE A 33 0.76 -9.10 6.26
CA ILE A 33 2.05 -8.59 5.80
C ILE A 33 2.97 -9.72 5.35
N TYR A 34 3.08 -10.76 6.17
CA TYR A 34 3.90 -11.90 5.85
C TYR A 34 3.42 -12.60 4.58
N ASP A 35 2.13 -12.89 4.48
CA ASP A 35 1.53 -13.55 3.31
C ASP A 35 1.71 -12.69 2.04
N TYR A 36 1.51 -11.37 2.11
CA TYR A 36 1.65 -10.52 0.92
C TYR A 36 3.09 -10.16 0.55
N THR A 37 4.03 -10.26 1.48
CA THR A 37 5.47 -10.11 1.22
C THR A 37 6.13 -11.44 0.94
N ASP A 38 5.38 -12.51 0.63
CA ASP A 38 5.89 -13.87 0.41
C ASP A 38 6.88 -14.35 1.50
N GLY A 39 6.56 -14.00 2.74
CA GLY A 39 7.31 -14.38 3.93
C GLY A 39 8.53 -13.52 4.26
N TYR A 40 8.78 -12.45 3.52
CA TYR A 40 9.98 -11.62 3.71
C TYR A 40 9.85 -10.54 4.80
N ALA A 41 8.63 -10.17 5.21
CA ALA A 41 8.43 -9.18 6.27
C ALA A 41 7.40 -9.62 7.31
N MET A 42 7.66 -9.29 8.58
CA MET A 42 6.72 -9.46 9.68
C MET A 42 6.91 -8.39 10.75
N ILE A 43 5.89 -8.21 11.59
CA ILE A 43 5.96 -7.40 12.81
C ILE A 43 6.44 -8.30 13.94
N SER A 44 7.66 -8.08 14.42
CA SER A 44 8.25 -8.91 15.49
C SER A 44 7.83 -8.49 16.89
N GLU A 45 7.64 -7.19 17.14
CA GLU A 45 7.23 -6.68 18.46
C GLU A 45 6.25 -5.52 18.33
N ILE A 46 5.23 -5.51 19.20
CA ILE A 46 4.36 -4.35 19.43
C ILE A 46 4.44 -3.91 20.90
N SER A 47 4.28 -2.61 21.12
CA SER A 47 4.13 -2.00 22.43
C SER A 47 2.87 -1.15 22.46
N ILE A 48 1.89 -1.57 23.24
CA ILE A 48 0.61 -0.88 23.40
C ILE A 48 0.62 -0.12 24.71
N LYS A 49 0.23 1.15 24.66
CA LYS A 49 -0.08 1.95 25.85
C LYS A 49 -1.52 2.42 25.82
N ASN A 50 -2.19 2.27 26.97
CA ASN A 50 -3.62 2.56 27.10
C ASN A 50 -3.88 3.94 27.71
N ASN A 51 -5.05 4.53 27.41
CA ASN A 51 -5.50 5.80 28.00
C ASN A 51 -4.52 6.97 27.80
N VAL A 52 -3.89 7.03 26.63
CA VAL A 52 -2.90 8.06 26.29
C VAL A 52 -3.63 9.31 25.83
N GLN A 53 -3.29 10.47 26.38
CA GLN A 53 -3.93 11.72 26.01
C GLN A 53 -3.59 12.09 24.55
N GLU A 54 -4.61 12.25 23.70
CA GLU A 54 -4.41 12.72 22.32
C GLU A 54 -3.66 14.06 22.32
N GLY A 55 -2.57 14.14 21.54
CA GLY A 55 -1.72 15.31 21.47
C GLY A 55 -0.68 15.43 22.60
N SER A 56 -0.52 14.42 23.46
CA SER A 56 0.66 14.34 24.33
C SER A 56 1.94 14.11 23.52
N GLU A 57 3.11 14.25 24.15
CA GLU A 57 4.39 13.90 23.50
C GLU A 57 4.43 12.43 23.11
N GLU A 58 4.06 11.55 24.04
CA GLU A 58 3.93 10.11 23.82
C GLU A 58 3.03 9.76 22.63
N TRP A 59 1.87 10.44 22.51
CA TRP A 59 0.98 10.29 21.36
C TRP A 59 1.65 10.72 20.04
N ARG A 60 2.35 11.87 20.03
CA ARG A 60 3.02 12.39 18.83
C ARG A 60 4.20 11.53 18.40
N GLU A 61 4.89 10.88 19.32
CA GLU A 61 6.02 10.00 19.03
C GLU A 61 5.63 8.58 18.60
N SER A 62 4.35 8.24 18.72
CA SER A 62 3.87 6.93 18.36
C SER A 62 3.74 6.69 16.86
N MET A 63 3.97 5.45 16.47
CA MET A 63 3.83 4.99 15.08
C MET A 63 2.37 4.72 14.73
N VAL A 64 1.59 4.17 15.67
CA VAL A 64 0.16 3.92 15.49
C VAL A 64 -0.65 4.62 16.57
N ARG A 65 -1.63 5.39 16.12
CA ARG A 65 -2.50 6.22 16.96
C ARG A 65 -3.93 5.72 16.83
N MET A 66 -4.38 4.98 17.84
CA MET A 66 -5.75 4.47 17.88
C MET A 66 -6.67 5.57 18.39
N THR A 67 -7.65 6.00 17.58
CA THR A 67 -8.59 7.09 17.92
C THR A 67 -10.04 6.61 17.99
N LEU A 68 -10.90 7.35 18.70
CA LEU A 68 -12.35 7.13 18.68
C LEU A 68 -13.07 7.83 17.50
N ASN A 69 -12.38 8.75 16.82
CA ASN A 69 -12.95 9.56 15.75
C ASN A 69 -13.39 8.70 14.56
N LYS A 70 -14.47 9.10 13.89
CA LYS A 70 -15.01 8.41 12.69
C LYS A 70 -14.38 8.95 11.40
N THR A 71 -13.07 9.06 11.36
CA THR A 71 -12.37 9.27 10.08
C THR A 71 -12.00 7.91 9.49
N PRO A 72 -11.76 7.79 8.18
CA PRO A 72 -11.10 6.61 7.63
C PRO A 72 -9.71 6.43 8.27
N PRO A 73 -9.19 5.18 8.33
CA PRO A 73 -7.76 4.95 8.52
C PRO A 73 -6.94 5.76 7.51
N TYR A 74 -5.77 6.23 7.93
CA TYR A 74 -4.79 6.81 7.01
C TYR A 74 -3.38 6.76 7.59
N THR A 75 -2.41 6.81 6.68
CA THR A 75 -0.98 6.96 6.97
C THR A 75 -0.53 8.37 6.61
N SER A 76 -0.04 9.11 7.59
CA SER A 76 0.67 10.37 7.37
C SER A 76 2.12 10.07 7.08
N ASN A 77 2.65 10.51 5.93
CA ASN A 77 4.06 10.39 5.52
C ASN A 77 4.64 8.98 5.76
N GLY A 78 4.54 8.04 4.80
CA GLY A 78 5.04 6.66 4.94
C GLY A 78 6.57 6.53 5.17
N PHE A 79 7.20 5.41 4.80
CA PHE A 79 8.67 5.27 4.69
C PHE A 79 9.47 4.95 5.97
N TRP A 80 8.91 4.20 6.92
CA TRP A 80 9.58 3.82 8.17
C TRP A 80 10.83 2.95 7.97
N TYR A 81 10.80 1.99 7.04
CA TYR A 81 11.97 1.14 6.74
C TYR A 81 13.20 1.99 6.35
N TRP A 82 12.97 3.04 5.58
CA TRP A 82 14.00 3.96 5.10
C TRP A 82 14.64 4.77 6.21
N LYS A 83 13.82 5.27 7.15
CA LYS A 83 14.29 5.98 8.35
C LYS A 83 15.19 5.09 9.20
N TRP A 84 14.84 3.81 9.31
CA TRP A 84 15.64 2.82 10.02
C TRP A 84 17.03 2.61 9.39
N VAL A 85 17.11 2.50 8.06
CA VAL A 85 18.38 2.24 7.36
C VAL A 85 19.30 3.47 7.34
N LYS A 86 18.76 4.67 7.08
CA LYS A 86 19.58 5.88 6.93
C LYS A 86 19.85 6.69 8.21
N ASN A 87 19.27 6.30 9.36
CA ASN A 87 19.31 7.11 10.59
C ASN A 87 18.97 8.60 10.31
N LEU A 88 17.89 8.85 9.55
CA LEU A 88 17.43 10.22 9.31
C LEU A 88 16.96 10.84 10.65
N ASP A 89 17.40 12.07 10.90
CA ASP A 89 17.59 12.76 12.19
C ASP A 89 16.32 13.06 13.02
N GLY A 90 15.18 12.49 12.66
CA GLY A 90 13.98 12.51 13.51
C GLY A 90 12.98 13.63 13.22
N ARG A 91 11.72 13.20 13.12
CA ARG A 91 10.47 13.97 13.10
C ARG A 91 10.15 14.76 11.84
N GLU A 92 9.93 14.02 10.76
CA GLU A 92 8.64 14.21 10.07
C GLU A 92 7.59 13.41 10.85
N GLU A 93 6.41 13.99 11.12
CA GLU A 93 5.29 13.30 11.78
C GLU A 93 4.76 12.17 10.87
N SER A 94 5.45 11.04 10.87
CA SER A 94 5.01 9.80 10.22
C SER A 94 4.25 8.95 11.22
N TYR A 95 2.99 8.64 10.92
CA TYR A 95 2.16 7.82 11.80
C TYR A 95 0.97 7.25 11.04
N ILE A 96 0.46 6.14 11.55
CA ILE A 96 -0.85 5.59 11.19
C ILE A 96 -1.85 6.16 12.18
N ARG A 97 -2.93 6.78 11.69
CA ARG A 97 -4.13 7.00 12.52
C ARG A 97 -5.12 5.90 12.18
N PHE A 98 -5.50 5.13 13.19
CA PHE A 98 -6.47 4.05 13.02
C PHE A 98 -7.70 4.28 13.91
N PRO A 99 -8.92 4.31 13.35
CA PRO A 99 -10.12 4.60 14.11
C PRO A 99 -10.77 3.30 14.61
N TRP A 100 -11.12 3.26 15.90
CA TRP A 100 -11.79 2.11 16.51
C TRP A 100 -13.13 1.78 15.84
N ASN A 101 -13.95 2.81 15.61
CA ASN A 101 -15.36 2.67 15.21
C ASN A 101 -15.56 2.38 13.71
N TRP A 102 -14.50 2.33 12.90
CA TRP A 102 -14.64 2.10 11.47
C TRP A 102 -14.90 0.62 11.15
N TYR A 103 -14.19 -0.28 11.82
CA TYR A 103 -14.36 -1.75 11.68
C TYR A 103 -14.91 -2.43 12.95
N ASN A 104 -15.12 -1.67 14.04
CA ASN A 104 -15.68 -2.06 15.35
C ASN A 104 -14.96 -3.15 16.15
N ASP A 105 -14.23 -4.08 15.52
CA ASP A 105 -13.56 -5.19 16.21
C ASP A 105 -12.19 -5.48 15.56
N PRO A 106 -11.07 -5.46 16.31
CA PRO A 106 -9.76 -5.87 15.84
C PRO A 106 -9.67 -7.27 15.24
N LEU A 107 -10.61 -8.15 15.57
CA LEU A 107 -10.72 -9.49 14.98
C LEU A 107 -11.47 -9.49 13.64
N ASN A 108 -12.10 -8.38 13.27
CA ASN A 108 -12.77 -8.23 11.99
C ASN A 108 -11.74 -8.22 10.84
N LYS A 109 -12.09 -8.90 9.75
CA LYS A 109 -11.27 -8.99 8.55
C LYS A 109 -10.94 -7.65 7.89
N GLY A 110 -11.90 -6.74 7.89
CA GLY A 110 -11.68 -5.35 7.47
C GLY A 110 -10.73 -4.61 8.41
N TRP A 111 -10.76 -4.89 9.72
CA TRP A 111 -9.85 -4.25 10.68
C TRP A 111 -8.40 -4.66 10.44
N TYR A 112 -8.10 -5.97 10.49
CA TYR A 112 -6.69 -6.40 10.38
C TYR A 112 -6.17 -6.29 8.94
N GLY A 113 -7.06 -6.39 7.94
CA GLY A 113 -6.72 -6.08 6.55
C GLY A 113 -6.39 -4.60 6.36
N GLY A 114 -7.25 -3.70 6.87
CA GLY A 114 -7.01 -2.27 6.82
C GLY A 114 -5.75 -1.85 7.57
N MET A 115 -5.49 -2.41 8.75
CA MET A 115 -4.25 -2.16 9.49
C MET A 115 -3.01 -2.63 8.71
N ALA A 116 -3.07 -3.80 8.08
CA ALA A 116 -1.97 -4.29 7.24
C ALA A 116 -1.72 -3.42 6.01
N HIS A 117 -2.76 -2.81 5.44
CA HIS A 117 -2.68 -1.82 4.38
C HIS A 117 -2.00 -0.53 4.84
N GLU A 118 -2.44 0.06 5.94
CA GLU A 118 -1.77 1.24 6.51
C GLU A 118 -0.31 0.96 6.89
N LEU A 119 -0.02 -0.24 7.38
CA LEU A 119 1.36 -0.67 7.63
C LEU A 119 2.16 -0.83 6.35
N GLY A 120 1.54 -1.20 5.23
CA GLY A 120 2.16 -1.21 3.92
C GLY A 120 2.65 0.18 3.51
N HIS A 121 1.78 1.19 3.61
CA HIS A 121 2.15 2.60 3.41
C HIS A 121 3.25 3.03 4.39
N PHE A 122 3.05 2.75 5.67
CA PHE A 122 3.93 3.24 6.72
C PHE A 122 5.33 2.63 6.63
N VAL A 123 5.44 1.32 6.37
CA VAL A 123 6.73 0.62 6.36
C VAL A 123 7.42 0.75 5.01
N PHE A 124 6.70 0.43 3.92
CA PHE A 124 7.29 0.28 2.58
C PHE A 124 7.09 1.53 1.72
N GLY A 125 6.17 2.44 2.07
CA GLY A 125 5.88 3.62 1.26
C GLY A 125 5.01 3.32 0.03
N ILE A 126 4.50 2.09 -0.11
CA ILE A 126 3.61 1.69 -1.22
C ILE A 126 2.41 2.65 -1.26
N GLY A 127 1.92 2.99 -2.44
CA GLY A 127 0.79 3.89 -2.59
C GLY A 127 -0.54 3.18 -2.90
N ASP A 128 -1.64 3.96 -2.89
CA ASP A 128 -2.98 3.44 -3.14
C ASP A 128 -3.22 3.14 -4.60
N GLU A 129 -3.06 1.87 -4.99
CA GLU A 129 -3.23 1.44 -6.37
C GLU A 129 -4.70 1.44 -6.84
N TYR A 130 -5.68 1.53 -5.92
CA TYR A 130 -7.11 1.53 -6.25
C TYR A 130 -7.70 2.91 -6.55
N GLY A 131 -7.09 3.96 -5.98
CA GLY A 131 -7.73 5.27 -5.87
C GLY A 131 -7.85 5.99 -7.21
N ALA A 132 -6.81 5.88 -8.03
CA ALA A 132 -6.76 6.66 -9.25
C ALA A 132 -5.60 6.30 -10.21
N PRO A 133 -5.84 5.43 -11.19
CA PRO A 133 -5.00 5.41 -12.39
C PRO A 133 -5.12 6.72 -13.18
N PHE A 134 -6.17 7.50 -12.93
CA PHE A 134 -6.50 8.72 -13.67
C PHE A 134 -6.75 9.91 -12.74
N SER A 135 -5.95 10.11 -11.69
CA SER A 135 -5.97 11.39 -10.96
C SER A 135 -4.57 11.96 -10.83
N TRP A 136 -4.50 13.29 -10.84
CA TRP A 136 -3.31 14.11 -10.79
C TRP A 136 -3.48 15.10 -9.66
N ASP A 137 -2.41 15.36 -8.91
CA ASP A 137 -2.33 16.48 -7.97
C ASP A 137 -1.33 17.47 -8.56
N PRO A 138 -1.75 18.26 -9.55
CA PRO A 138 -0.84 19.12 -10.31
C PRO A 138 -0.16 20.16 -9.42
N ASN A 139 -0.69 20.39 -8.22
CA ASN A 139 -0.21 21.38 -7.27
C ASN A 139 0.48 20.76 -6.05
N GLN A 140 0.60 19.42 -5.98
CA GLN A 140 1.17 18.67 -4.86
C GLN A 140 0.62 19.11 -3.49
N ASN A 141 -0.67 19.47 -3.43
CA ASN A 141 -1.30 20.03 -2.24
C ASN A 141 -2.37 19.11 -1.63
N GLY A 142 -2.42 17.85 -2.07
CA GLY A 142 -3.41 16.84 -1.72
C GLY A 142 -4.72 16.95 -2.50
N THR A 143 -4.89 17.94 -3.38
CA THR A 143 -6.12 18.10 -4.17
C THR A 143 -6.03 17.30 -5.45
N MET A 144 -6.59 16.10 -5.40
CA MET A 144 -6.68 15.21 -6.55
C MET A 144 -7.69 15.76 -7.57
N VAL A 145 -7.23 16.11 -8.76
CA VAL A 145 -8.07 16.36 -9.93
C VAL A 145 -8.05 15.11 -10.80
N GLY A 146 -9.21 14.74 -11.33
CA GLY A 146 -9.31 13.67 -12.31
C GLY A 146 -10.44 12.70 -12.11
N PHE A 147 -10.22 11.51 -12.63
CA PHE A 147 -11.21 10.51 -12.94
C PHE A 147 -10.87 9.22 -12.20
N THR A 148 -11.70 8.81 -11.25
CA THR A 148 -11.42 7.59 -10.46
C THR A 148 -11.71 6.34 -11.28
N CYS A 149 -11.16 5.19 -10.89
CA CYS A 149 -11.56 3.88 -11.45
C CYS A 149 -13.09 3.69 -11.40
N GLY A 150 -13.73 4.13 -10.32
CA GLY A 150 -15.19 4.09 -10.17
C GLY A 150 -15.90 4.99 -11.18
N GLY A 151 -15.42 6.23 -11.34
CA GLY A 151 -15.95 7.15 -12.36
C GLY A 151 -15.81 6.59 -13.77
N LEU A 152 -14.67 5.97 -14.10
CA LEU A 152 -14.46 5.30 -15.39
C LEU A 152 -15.42 4.14 -15.59
N LYS A 153 -15.53 3.27 -14.59
CA LYS A 153 -16.49 2.16 -14.61
C LYS A 153 -17.90 2.66 -14.90
N ASP A 154 -18.36 3.66 -14.16
CA ASP A 154 -19.71 4.20 -14.29
C ASP A 154 -19.97 4.77 -15.69
N ILE A 155 -19.01 5.49 -16.27
CA ILE A 155 -19.16 6.03 -17.63
C ILE A 155 -19.14 4.90 -18.67
N LEU A 156 -18.17 4.00 -18.61
CA LEU A 156 -18.04 2.90 -19.57
C LEU A 156 -19.29 2.02 -19.58
N GLU A 157 -19.75 1.61 -18.40
CA GLU A 157 -20.87 0.68 -18.27
C GLU A 157 -22.21 1.36 -18.56
N ASN A 158 -22.49 2.56 -18.01
CA ASN A 158 -23.80 3.19 -18.17
C ASN A 158 -23.97 3.90 -19.52
N LYS A 159 -22.91 4.51 -20.06
CA LYS A 159 -23.00 5.31 -21.30
C LYS A 159 -22.66 4.50 -22.55
N TYR A 160 -21.69 3.59 -22.46
CA TYR A 160 -21.18 2.85 -23.62
C TYR A 160 -21.52 1.35 -23.57
N GLY A 161 -21.98 0.83 -22.42
CA GLY A 161 -22.21 -0.59 -22.23
C GLY A 161 -20.94 -1.42 -22.35
N ILE A 162 -19.80 -0.86 -21.95
CA ILE A 162 -18.48 -1.51 -21.95
C ILE A 162 -18.17 -1.93 -20.52
N TRP A 163 -17.87 -3.21 -20.32
CA TRP A 163 -17.53 -3.72 -18.99
C TRP A 163 -16.13 -3.28 -18.57
N PHE A 164 -15.97 -2.91 -17.29
CA PHE A 164 -14.69 -2.50 -16.73
C PHE A 164 -14.55 -2.96 -15.28
N GLU A 165 -13.39 -3.51 -14.97
CA GLU A 165 -13.00 -3.97 -13.64
C GLU A 165 -11.70 -3.27 -13.25
N LYS A 166 -11.71 -2.65 -12.06
CA LYS A 166 -10.51 -2.09 -11.45
C LYS A 166 -9.40 -3.16 -11.35
N MET A 167 -8.15 -2.72 -11.30
CA MET A 167 -7.01 -3.62 -11.14
C MET A 167 -7.19 -4.53 -9.93
N LYS A 168 -6.94 -5.83 -10.14
CA LYS A 168 -6.93 -6.83 -9.08
C LYS A 168 -5.69 -6.65 -8.25
N THR A 169 -5.83 -6.83 -6.95
CA THR A 169 -4.71 -6.81 -6.00
C THR A 169 -4.66 -8.15 -5.30
N VAL A 170 -3.51 -8.49 -4.71
CA VAL A 170 -3.21 -9.81 -4.10
C VAL A 170 -4.26 -10.30 -3.08
N MET A 171 -5.17 -9.44 -2.61
CA MET A 171 -6.23 -9.83 -1.66
C MET A 171 -7.66 -9.80 -2.22
N GLU A 172 -7.88 -9.70 -3.54
CA GLU A 172 -9.25 -9.68 -4.08
C GLU A 172 -9.94 -11.07 -4.13
N ALA A 173 -10.49 -11.47 -2.99
CA ALA A 173 -11.77 -12.16 -2.82
C ALA A 173 -12.33 -11.86 -1.41
N GLY A 174 -13.17 -10.83 -1.30
CA GLY A 174 -13.80 -10.44 -0.03
C GLY A 174 -12.92 -9.69 0.98
N HIS A 175 -11.73 -9.22 0.59
CA HIS A 175 -10.91 -8.29 1.38
C HIS A 175 -10.79 -6.97 0.62
N GLN A 176 -11.76 -6.08 0.84
CA GLN A 176 -11.60 -4.68 0.52
C GLN A 176 -10.34 -4.17 1.25
N TRP A 177 -9.55 -3.26 0.67
CA TRP A 177 -8.48 -2.48 1.32
C TRP A 177 -7.05 -3.07 1.38
N THR A 178 -6.51 -3.70 0.32
CA THR A 178 -5.02 -3.85 0.17
C THR A 178 -4.61 -3.82 -1.30
N GLU A 179 -3.39 -3.33 -1.56
CA GLU A 179 -3.05 -2.55 -2.76
C GLU A 179 -1.74 -2.98 -3.39
N ILE A 180 -1.42 -4.26 -3.23
CA ILE A 180 -0.18 -4.79 -3.76
C ILE A 180 -0.53 -5.60 -4.98
N SER A 181 -0.43 -4.99 -6.15
CA SER A 181 -0.45 -5.67 -7.43
C SER A 181 0.87 -6.39 -7.70
N THR A 182 0.76 -7.53 -8.35
CA THR A 182 1.89 -8.22 -8.98
C THR A 182 2.18 -7.61 -10.37
N PRO A 183 3.35 -7.89 -10.97
CA PRO A 183 3.61 -7.54 -12.36
C PRO A 183 2.54 -8.08 -13.32
N LYS A 184 2.00 -9.26 -13.02
CA LYS A 184 0.89 -9.86 -13.79
C LYS A 184 -0.39 -9.04 -13.68
N ASP A 185 -0.76 -8.59 -12.48
CA ASP A 185 -1.97 -7.76 -12.29
C ASP A 185 -1.88 -6.45 -13.08
N TYR A 186 -0.69 -5.83 -13.13
CA TYR A 186 -0.43 -4.66 -13.97
C TYR A 186 -0.57 -4.97 -15.46
N ALA A 187 -0.02 -6.10 -15.91
CA ALA A 187 -0.11 -6.51 -17.32
C ALA A 187 -1.57 -6.80 -17.73
N ASP A 188 -2.31 -7.55 -16.91
CA ASP A 188 -3.71 -7.88 -17.14
C ASP A 188 -4.59 -6.61 -17.13
N PHE A 189 -4.32 -5.66 -16.23
CA PHE A 189 -5.02 -4.38 -16.20
C PHE A 189 -4.70 -3.52 -17.43
N ARG A 190 -3.44 -3.46 -17.86
CA ARG A 190 -3.03 -2.75 -19.07
C ARG A 190 -3.73 -3.31 -20.31
N GLU A 191 -3.81 -4.63 -20.45
CA GLU A 191 -4.54 -5.29 -21.53
C GLU A 191 -6.04 -4.93 -21.49
N GLN A 192 -6.64 -4.87 -20.30
CA GLN A 192 -8.01 -4.43 -20.14
C GLN A 192 -8.22 -2.99 -20.63
N LEU A 193 -7.33 -2.05 -20.30
CA LEU A 193 -7.40 -0.67 -20.76
C LEU A 193 -7.29 -0.56 -22.29
N GLU A 194 -6.41 -1.36 -22.91
CA GLU A 194 -6.29 -1.44 -24.36
C GLU A 194 -7.56 -2.00 -25.02
N ASN A 195 -8.16 -3.04 -24.44
CA ASN A 195 -9.44 -3.60 -24.89
C ASN A 195 -10.55 -2.54 -24.82
N VAL A 196 -10.69 -1.86 -23.69
CA VAL A 196 -11.65 -0.77 -23.50
C VAL A 196 -11.44 0.34 -24.52
N SER A 197 -10.19 0.73 -24.80
CA SER A 197 -9.90 1.75 -25.82
C SER A 197 -10.40 1.34 -27.20
N ARG A 198 -10.16 0.09 -27.62
CA ARG A 198 -10.65 -0.44 -28.90
C ARG A 198 -12.18 -0.49 -28.96
N GLU A 199 -12.83 -0.87 -27.87
CA GLU A 199 -14.30 -0.89 -27.80
C GLU A 199 -14.90 0.51 -27.90
N LEU A 200 -14.28 1.50 -27.24
CA LEU A 200 -14.67 2.91 -27.34
C LEU A 200 -14.51 3.44 -28.76
N GLU A 201 -13.41 3.12 -29.45
CA GLU A 201 -13.20 3.54 -30.84
C GLU A 201 -14.33 3.04 -31.74
N ASN A 202 -14.75 1.79 -31.56
CA ASN A 202 -15.85 1.20 -32.32
C ASN A 202 -17.23 1.81 -31.99
N LYS A 203 -17.46 2.21 -30.74
CA LYS A 203 -18.77 2.69 -30.27
C LYS A 203 -18.95 4.21 -30.36
N ALA A 204 -17.86 4.96 -30.20
CA ALA A 204 -17.88 6.42 -30.01
C ALA A 204 -16.96 7.17 -30.98
N GLY A 205 -16.09 6.47 -31.72
CA GLY A 205 -15.16 7.07 -32.68
C GLY A 205 -13.89 7.64 -32.06
N TYR A 206 -13.65 7.40 -30.76
CA TYR A 206 -12.44 7.80 -30.04
C TYR A 206 -12.07 6.76 -28.97
N GLY A 207 -10.80 6.72 -28.59
CA GLY A 207 -10.26 5.78 -27.60
C GLY A 207 -10.35 6.24 -26.14
N LEU A 208 -9.79 5.43 -25.25
CA LEU A 208 -9.84 5.66 -23.80
C LEU A 208 -9.15 6.96 -23.37
N LEU A 209 -8.01 7.31 -23.97
CA LEU A 209 -7.25 8.51 -23.61
C LEU A 209 -8.06 9.78 -23.87
N GLU A 210 -8.74 9.84 -25.03
CA GLU A 210 -9.61 10.96 -25.38
C GLU A 210 -10.85 11.01 -24.48
N LEU A 211 -11.40 9.85 -24.07
CA LEU A 211 -12.46 9.82 -23.06
C LEU A 211 -11.98 10.47 -21.76
N ILE A 212 -10.79 10.14 -21.27
CA ILE A 212 -10.23 10.69 -20.02
C ILE A 212 -10.01 12.19 -20.15
N ILE A 213 -9.40 12.66 -21.25
CA ILE A 213 -9.20 14.10 -21.52
C ILE A 213 -10.56 14.84 -21.50
N ASN A 214 -11.56 14.32 -22.20
CA ASN A 214 -12.89 14.91 -22.27
C ASN A 214 -13.62 14.98 -20.92
N HIS A 215 -13.17 14.22 -19.91
CA HIS A 215 -13.74 14.20 -18.56
C HIS A 215 -12.78 14.79 -17.52
N GLY A 216 -11.93 15.73 -17.95
CA GLY A 216 -11.08 16.54 -17.07
C GLY A 216 -9.64 16.07 -16.97
N GLY A 217 -9.27 15.02 -17.72
CA GLY A 217 -7.93 14.47 -17.90
C GLY A 217 -6.83 15.48 -18.26
N PRO A 218 -5.54 15.14 -18.06
CA PRO A 218 -4.45 15.92 -18.59
C PRO A 218 -4.47 15.91 -20.12
N ASP A 219 -4.35 17.09 -20.73
CA ASP A 219 -4.40 17.24 -22.20
C ASP A 219 -3.20 16.60 -22.94
N ASN A 220 -2.23 16.05 -22.22
CA ASN A 220 -0.99 15.45 -22.75
C ASN A 220 -0.92 13.91 -22.59
N LEU A 221 -2.06 13.25 -22.41
CA LEU A 221 -2.18 11.79 -22.43
C LEU A 221 -2.03 11.26 -23.87
N ASP A 222 -0.89 10.60 -24.15
CA ASP A 222 -0.53 10.06 -25.47
C ASP A 222 -0.32 8.53 -25.46
N SER A 223 -0.45 7.88 -24.30
CA SER A 223 -0.19 6.45 -24.12
C SER A 223 -0.98 5.88 -22.93
N ILE A 224 -1.40 4.61 -23.04
CA ILE A 224 -2.04 3.86 -21.94
C ILE A 224 -1.13 3.80 -20.70
N ASP A 225 0.18 3.75 -20.91
CA ASP A 225 1.13 3.70 -19.81
C ASP A 225 1.09 4.97 -18.94
N LYS A 226 0.66 6.13 -19.46
CA LYS A 226 0.46 7.36 -18.67
C LYS A 226 -0.77 7.31 -17.76
N VAL A 227 -1.67 6.36 -17.98
CA VAL A 227 -2.90 6.17 -17.21
C VAL A 227 -2.90 4.88 -16.37
N MET A 228 -1.76 4.18 -16.33
CA MET A 228 -1.56 3.10 -15.38
C MET A 228 -1.46 3.68 -13.95
N PRO A 229 -1.93 2.95 -12.92
CA PRO A 229 -1.79 3.40 -11.53
C PRO A 229 -0.34 3.79 -11.26
N THR A 230 -0.14 5.03 -10.83
CA THR A 230 1.13 5.48 -10.30
C THR A 230 1.02 5.45 -8.78
N HIS A 231 2.01 4.86 -8.12
CA HIS A 231 2.15 4.93 -6.67
C HIS A 231 2.18 6.40 -6.27
N TRP A 232 1.07 6.95 -5.77
CA TRP A 232 1.00 8.30 -5.17
C TRP A 232 1.61 9.46 -5.99
N GLN A 233 1.75 9.35 -7.33
CA GLN A 233 2.60 10.26 -8.14
C GLN A 233 4.05 10.38 -7.63
N THR A 234 4.45 9.48 -6.76
CA THR A 234 5.77 9.34 -6.20
C THR A 234 6.70 8.80 -7.26
N ASN A 235 7.75 9.57 -7.57
CA ASN A 235 8.79 9.09 -8.48
C ASN A 235 9.77 8.23 -7.68
N TYR A 236 9.55 6.92 -7.70
CA TYR A 236 10.57 5.99 -7.25
C TYR A 236 11.76 6.02 -8.20
N THR A 237 12.94 5.87 -7.66
CA THR A 237 14.16 5.65 -8.45
C THR A 237 14.70 4.28 -8.08
N ILE A 238 14.58 3.28 -8.95
CA ILE A 238 15.26 1.98 -8.77
C ILE A 238 16.54 2.03 -9.59
N ASP A 239 17.69 1.86 -8.95
CA ASP A 239 19.01 1.81 -9.59
C ASP A 239 19.34 3.07 -10.41
N GLY A 240 18.99 4.22 -9.85
CA GLY A 240 19.21 5.53 -10.50
C GLY A 240 18.24 5.83 -11.65
N LEU A 241 17.29 4.93 -11.94
CA LEU A 241 16.28 5.10 -12.99
C LEU A 241 14.93 5.46 -12.37
N LYS A 242 14.30 6.54 -12.84
CA LYS A 242 12.93 6.89 -12.44
C LYS A 242 11.96 5.81 -12.90
N GLN A 243 11.32 5.15 -11.94
CA GLN A 243 10.36 4.09 -12.13
C GLN A 243 8.96 4.65 -11.94
N ASN A 244 8.44 5.27 -13.00
CA ASN A 244 7.01 5.47 -13.10
C ASN A 244 6.40 4.18 -13.65
N ARG A 245 5.23 3.75 -13.12
CA ARG A 245 4.40 2.66 -13.67
C ARG A 245 4.97 1.25 -13.43
N LYS A 246 5.33 0.97 -12.18
CA LYS A 246 5.72 -0.35 -11.70
C LYS A 246 4.70 -0.88 -10.70
N SER A 247 4.61 -2.19 -10.52
CA SER A 247 3.68 -2.76 -9.54
C SER A 247 4.18 -2.49 -8.12
N ALA A 248 3.31 -2.49 -7.12
CA ALA A 248 3.73 -2.40 -5.72
C ALA A 248 4.77 -3.48 -5.36
N TRP A 249 4.65 -4.67 -5.93
CA TRP A 249 5.65 -5.73 -5.77
C TRP A 249 7.02 -5.39 -6.33
N ASP A 250 7.11 -4.68 -7.46
CA ASP A 250 8.41 -4.21 -7.97
C ASP A 250 9.08 -3.26 -6.95
N VAL A 251 8.29 -2.41 -6.29
CA VAL A 251 8.77 -1.47 -5.25
C VAL A 251 9.21 -2.24 -4.00
N VAL A 252 8.39 -3.18 -3.52
CA VAL A 252 8.71 -4.05 -2.37
C VAL A 252 9.94 -4.91 -2.65
N PHE A 253 10.06 -5.48 -3.84
CA PHE A 253 11.21 -6.28 -4.24
C PHE A 253 12.48 -5.44 -4.26
N ALA A 254 12.47 -4.26 -4.91
CA ALA A 254 13.63 -3.37 -4.90
C ALA A 254 13.98 -2.85 -3.49
N LEU A 255 12.98 -2.75 -2.60
CA LEU A 255 13.17 -2.41 -1.19
C LEU A 255 13.76 -3.50 -0.33
N LEU A 256 13.75 -4.74 -0.79
CA LEU A 256 14.20 -5.88 0.01
C LEU A 256 15.45 -6.51 -0.62
N ALA A 257 15.51 -6.59 -1.96
CA ALA A 257 16.59 -7.21 -2.69
C ALA A 257 17.91 -6.43 -2.59
N LYS A 258 18.97 -7.15 -2.28
CA LYS A 258 20.34 -6.66 -2.23
C LYS A 258 20.83 -6.21 -3.61
N GLY A 259 21.58 -5.12 -3.63
CA GLY A 259 22.17 -4.57 -4.86
C GLY A 259 21.19 -3.73 -5.70
N HIS A 260 19.93 -3.67 -5.30
CA HIS A 260 19.02 -2.62 -5.76
C HIS A 260 19.12 -1.41 -4.86
N THR A 261 19.04 -0.23 -5.48
CA THR A 261 18.91 1.03 -4.75
C THR A 261 17.54 1.61 -5.02
N LEU A 262 16.77 1.85 -3.97
CA LEU A 262 15.55 2.64 -4.09
C LEU A 262 15.82 4.08 -3.68
N GLY A 263 15.22 5.01 -4.42
CA GLY A 263 15.21 6.44 -4.19
C GLY A 263 13.80 7.00 -4.18
N HIS A 264 13.54 8.00 -3.35
CA HIS A 264 12.26 8.70 -3.22
C HIS A 264 12.52 10.15 -2.83
N ASP A 265 12.13 11.13 -3.67
CA ASP A 265 12.17 12.61 -3.51
C ASP A 265 13.36 13.25 -2.76
N TYR A 266 13.60 12.88 -1.49
CA TYR A 266 14.65 13.37 -0.59
C TYR A 266 15.57 12.26 -0.03
N VAL A 267 15.37 11.01 -0.43
CA VAL A 267 16.06 9.83 0.10
C VAL A 267 16.58 8.98 -1.06
N ASP A 268 17.87 9.12 -1.40
CA ASP A 268 18.47 8.39 -2.54
C ASP A 268 19.42 7.25 -2.15
N GLY A 269 19.37 6.12 -2.85
CA GLY A 269 20.45 5.13 -2.76
C GLY A 269 20.38 4.23 -1.54
N ILE A 270 19.19 3.82 -1.08
CA ILE A 270 19.08 2.79 -0.03
C ILE A 270 19.21 1.41 -0.66
N ASP A 271 20.26 0.69 -0.27
CA ASP A 271 20.37 -0.76 -0.43
C ASP A 271 19.86 -1.43 0.84
N ALA A 272 18.80 -2.23 0.68
CA ALA A 272 18.19 -3.01 1.74
C ALA A 272 19.11 -4.14 2.24
N GLY A 273 20.00 -4.60 1.37
CA GLY A 273 21.00 -5.62 1.65
C GLY A 273 20.44 -7.00 1.96
N LEU A 274 19.17 -7.32 1.67
CA LEU A 274 18.61 -8.66 1.91
C LEU A 274 18.77 -9.55 0.68
N TYR A 275 19.17 -10.79 0.93
CA TYR A 275 19.17 -11.85 -0.06
C TYR A 275 17.72 -12.35 -0.23
N LEU A 276 17.17 -12.24 -1.44
CA LEU A 276 15.87 -12.81 -1.80
C LEU A 276 16.06 -14.02 -2.72
N ASP A 277 15.22 -15.03 -2.53
CA ASP A 277 15.16 -16.27 -3.32
C ASP A 277 13.67 -16.65 -3.43
N LEU A 278 12.96 -15.94 -4.30
CA LEU A 278 11.52 -15.98 -4.51
C LEU A 278 11.06 -17.32 -5.11
N ASP A 279 11.90 -17.95 -5.92
CA ASP A 279 11.60 -19.25 -6.52
C ASP A 279 12.11 -20.44 -5.68
N PHE A 280 12.91 -20.18 -4.65
CA PHE A 280 13.49 -21.13 -3.70
C PHE A 280 14.46 -22.10 -4.38
N ASP A 281 15.18 -21.63 -5.40
CA ASP A 281 16.20 -22.41 -6.11
C ASP A 281 17.57 -22.41 -5.41
N GLY A 282 17.71 -21.66 -4.32
CA GLY A 282 18.95 -21.52 -3.56
C GLY A 282 19.91 -20.49 -4.15
N GLN A 283 19.47 -19.65 -5.09
CA GLN A 283 20.21 -18.54 -5.70
C GLN A 283 19.55 -17.19 -5.38
N GLU A 284 20.34 -16.13 -5.48
CA GLU A 284 19.89 -14.75 -5.24
C GLU A 284 19.08 -14.27 -6.43
N ASP A 285 17.84 -13.86 -6.21
CA ASP A 285 17.07 -13.13 -7.21
C ASP A 285 17.55 -11.69 -7.29
N THR A 286 18.12 -11.34 -8.45
CA THR A 286 18.52 -9.96 -8.77
C THR A 286 17.48 -9.23 -9.62
N GLN A 287 16.36 -9.88 -9.95
CA GLN A 287 15.24 -9.30 -10.69
C GLN A 287 13.96 -10.04 -10.30
N LEU A 288 12.83 -9.33 -10.20
CA LEU A 288 11.52 -9.94 -10.02
C LEU A 288 11.14 -10.72 -11.30
N PRO A 289 10.83 -12.04 -11.23
CA PRO A 289 10.45 -12.81 -12.40
C PRO A 289 9.19 -12.22 -13.07
N GLY A 290 9.19 -12.10 -14.41
CA GLY A 290 8.06 -11.51 -15.15
C GLY A 290 6.75 -12.28 -15.04
N ASN A 291 6.80 -13.54 -14.63
CA ASN A 291 5.66 -14.41 -14.35
C ASN A 291 5.49 -14.67 -12.84
N TYR A 292 6.14 -13.89 -11.98
CA TYR A 292 6.05 -14.04 -10.53
C TYR A 292 4.58 -13.98 -10.12
N THR A 293 4.15 -15.06 -9.48
CA THR A 293 2.88 -15.13 -8.77
C THR A 293 3.26 -15.24 -7.32
N ALA A 294 2.93 -14.24 -6.51
CA ALA A 294 3.17 -14.31 -5.07
C ALA A 294 2.62 -15.64 -4.56
N LYS A 295 3.42 -16.39 -3.80
CA LYS A 295 2.93 -17.60 -3.14
C LYS A 295 2.06 -17.12 -1.98
N VAL A 296 0.85 -16.65 -2.29
CA VAL A 296 -0.23 -16.41 -1.35
C VAL A 296 -0.70 -17.75 -0.80
N GLY A 297 0.14 -18.35 0.02
CA GLY A 297 -0.24 -19.39 0.96
C GLY A 297 -0.71 -18.70 2.24
N PRO A 298 -1.76 -19.18 2.90
CA PRO A 298 -2.00 -18.77 4.28
C PRO A 298 -0.86 -19.33 5.13
N TYR A 299 0.17 -18.54 5.42
CA TYR A 299 1.18 -18.92 6.40
C TYR A 299 0.59 -18.70 7.79
N THR A 300 -0.31 -19.59 8.17
CA THR A 300 -0.95 -19.58 9.48
C THR A 300 0.11 -19.79 10.55
N GLY A 301 0.31 -18.81 11.43
CA GLY A 301 1.24 -19.00 12.54
C GLY A 301 2.17 -17.82 12.80
N VAL A 302 2.50 -17.01 11.80
CA VAL A 302 3.59 -16.03 11.94
C VAL A 302 3.28 -14.96 12.99
N GLY A 303 2.03 -14.49 13.04
CA GLY A 303 1.57 -13.57 14.08
C GLY A 303 1.70 -14.11 15.51
N TYR A 304 1.77 -15.43 15.74
CA TYR A 304 1.95 -15.99 17.07
C TYR A 304 3.37 -15.80 17.63
N TYR A 305 4.35 -15.53 16.76
CA TYR A 305 5.73 -15.22 17.17
C TYR A 305 5.92 -13.73 17.51
N MET A 306 4.90 -12.90 17.30
CA MET A 306 4.93 -11.48 17.65
C MET A 306 4.90 -11.30 19.17
N ILE A 307 5.91 -10.61 19.70
CA ILE A 307 5.98 -10.23 21.11
C ILE A 307 5.05 -9.03 21.32
N ALA A 308 4.10 -9.14 22.24
CA ALA A 308 3.21 -8.05 22.62
C ALA A 308 3.51 -7.60 24.05
N ARG A 309 3.90 -6.33 24.21
CA ARG A 309 4.00 -5.67 25.50
C ARG A 309 2.87 -4.67 25.64
N TRP A 310 2.17 -4.71 26.76
CA TRP A 310 1.06 -3.81 27.04
C TRP A 310 1.13 -3.31 28.49
N GLY A 311 0.80 -2.04 28.70
CA GLY A 311 0.87 -1.36 29.99
C GLY A 311 0.03 -0.09 30.01
#